data_AF-R9IYN7-F1
#
_entry.id   AF-R9IYN7-F1
#
_cell.length_a   1.000
_cell.length_b   1.000
_cell.length_c   1.000
_cell.angle_alpha   90.00
_cell.angle_beta   90.00
_cell.angle_gamma   90.00
#
_symmetry.space_group_name_H-M   'P 1'
#
loop_
_entity.id
_entity.type
_entity.pdbx_description
1 polymer ?
#
loop_
_entity_poly.entity_id
_entity_poly.type
_entity_poly.pdbx_seq_one_letter_code
_entity_poly.pdbx_strand_id
1 'polypeptide(L)'
;MGTKFVLQEPDYQKSPYTGMERQHWIDAAKYLLHGVFRHVKDMDAPVLVPRYEKNITYPNQSTPEWKKKAEIFEGLAYFVLL
;
A
#
# COMPACT_ATOMS: atom_id res chain seq x y z
N MET A 1 2.19 -13.30 6.36
CA MET A 1 3.43 -12.69 6.88
C MET A 1 3.87 -11.62 5.91
N GLY A 2 3.64 -10.34 6.23
CA GLY A 2 4.13 -9.21 5.43
C GLY A 2 5.60 -8.99 5.75
N THR A 3 6.47 -9.09 4.75
CA THR A 3 7.91 -8.91 4.89
C THR A 3 8.20 -7.43 5.12
N LYS A 4 8.52 -6.98 6.33
CA LYS A 4 8.93 -5.60 6.61
C LYS A 4 10.13 -5.22 5.71
N PHE A 5 10.10 -4.03 5.09
CA PHE A 5 11.28 -3.50 4.40
C PHE A 5 12.42 -3.26 5.41
N VAL A 6 13.60 -3.80 5.12
CA VAL A 6 14.80 -3.65 5.94
C VAL A 6 15.90 -3.09 5.07
N LEU A 7 16.44 -1.94 5.49
CA LEU A 7 17.57 -1.31 4.84
C LEU A 7 18.81 -2.20 4.94
N GLN A 8 19.47 -2.47 3.81
CA GLN A 8 20.72 -3.22 3.75
C GLN A 8 21.88 -2.22 3.61
N GLU A 9 23.00 -2.46 4.28
CA GLU A 9 24.26 -1.71 4.11
C GLU A 9 24.10 -0.17 4.05
N PRO A 10 23.56 0.48 5.11
CA PRO A 10 23.34 1.92 5.11
C PRO A 10 24.65 2.71 5.03
N ASP A 11 24.70 3.73 4.17
CA ASP A 11 25.82 4.69 4.08
C ASP A 11 25.46 6.01 4.76
N TYR A 12 25.86 6.14 6.03
CA TYR A 12 25.65 7.35 6.82
C TYR A 12 26.68 8.47 6.53
N GLN A 13 27.72 8.20 5.74
CA GLN A 13 28.63 9.25 5.28
C GLN A 13 27.96 10.06 4.17
N LYS A 14 27.32 9.38 3.21
CA LYS A 14 26.58 10.04 2.11
C LYS A 14 25.17 10.45 2.52
N SER A 15 24.52 9.71 3.41
CA SER A 15 23.15 9.99 3.88
C SER A 15 23.09 9.99 5.41
N PRO A 16 23.48 11.09 6.08
CA PRO A 16 23.67 11.12 7.53
C PRO A 16 22.45 10.77 8.38
N TYR A 17 21.25 11.04 7.87
CA TYR A 17 20.02 10.90 8.64
C TYR A 17 19.30 9.57 8.40
N THR A 18 19.46 8.96 7.22
CA THR A 18 18.69 7.75 6.85
C THR A 18 19.57 6.58 6.46
N GLY A 19 20.82 6.82 6.04
CA GLY A 19 21.68 5.80 5.43
C GLY A 19 21.18 5.35 4.05
N MET A 20 20.15 6.00 3.49
CA MET A 20 19.56 5.61 2.21
C MET A 20 20.28 6.25 1.04
N GLU A 21 20.64 5.43 0.06
CA GLU A 21 21.12 5.86 -1.25
C GLU A 21 20.01 5.68 -2.30
N ARG A 22 20.27 6.09 -3.56
CA ARG A 22 19.32 5.95 -4.67
C ARG A 22 18.77 4.53 -4.81
N GLN A 23 19.61 3.52 -4.64
CA GLN A 23 19.19 2.12 -4.76
C GLN A 23 18.20 1.75 -3.64
N HIS A 24 18.45 2.20 -2.41
CA HIS A 24 17.54 1.99 -1.28
C HIS A 24 16.15 2.59 -1.52
N TRP A 25 16.07 3.75 -2.17
CA TRP A 25 14.79 4.35 -2.58
C TRP A 25 14.07 3.53 -3.67
N ILE A 26 14.82 3.01 -4.64
CA ILE A 26 14.27 2.13 -5.69
C ILE A 26 13.72 0.84 -5.07
N ASP A 27 14.43 0.26 -4.12
CA ASP A 27 14.03 -0.99 -3.48
C ASP A 27 12.84 -0.79 -2.54
N ALA A 28 12.79 0.34 -1.83
CA ALA A 28 11.61 0.74 -1.06
C ALA A 28 10.39 0.93 -1.98
N ALA A 29 10.55 1.60 -3.13
CA ALA A 29 9.47 1.76 -4.10
C ALA A 29 8.99 0.42 -4.66
N LYS A 30 9.91 -0.49 -5.02
CA LYS A 30 9.55 -1.85 -5.45
C LYS A 30 8.82 -2.61 -4.37
N TYR A 31 9.26 -2.51 -3.11
CA TYR A 31 8.61 -3.14 -1.97
C TYR A 31 7.15 -2.67 -1.82
N LEU A 32 6.91 -1.36 -1.85
CA LEU A 32 5.56 -0.77 -1.79
C LEU A 32 4.70 -1.25 -2.96
N LEU A 33 5.21 -1.15 -4.19
CA LEU A 33 4.49 -1.59 -5.40
C LEU A 33 4.18 -3.09 -5.39
N HIS A 34 5.10 -3.93 -4.90
CA HIS A 34 4.85 -5.36 -4.73
C HIS A 34 3.73 -5.64 -3.73
N GLY A 35 3.69 -4.92 -2.61
CA GLY A 35 2.62 -5.01 -1.63
C GLY A 35 1.25 -4.69 -2.23
N VAL A 36 1.20 -3.71 -3.13
CA VAL A 36 -0.04 -3.25 -3.76
C VAL A 36 -0.47 -4.18 -4.87
N PHE A 37 0.38 -4.43 -5.87
CA PHE A 37 0.02 -5.22 -7.05
C PHE A 37 -0.26 -6.68 -6.72
N ARG A 38 0.20 -7.18 -5.57
CA ARG A 38 -0.26 -8.45 -5.00
C ARG A 38 -1.79 -8.56 -4.91
N HIS A 39 -2.49 -7.45 -4.69
CA HIS A 39 -3.93 -7.41 -4.48
C HIS A 39 -4.72 -7.03 -5.74
N VAL A 40 -4.03 -6.66 -6.81
CA VAL A 40 -4.62 -6.33 -8.11
C VAL A 40 -4.52 -7.57 -9.00
N LYS A 41 -5.66 -8.13 -9.41
CA LYS A 41 -5.72 -9.40 -10.15
C LYS A 41 -5.37 -9.26 -11.63
N ASP A 42 -5.83 -8.18 -12.23
CA ASP A 42 -5.74 -7.88 -13.66
C ASP A 42 -5.85 -6.36 -13.88
N MET A 43 -5.67 -5.90 -15.12
CA MET A 43 -5.63 -4.47 -15.44
C MET A 43 -6.98 -3.75 -15.23
N ASP A 44 -8.09 -4.48 -15.28
CA ASP A 44 -9.44 -3.92 -15.12
C ASP A 44 -9.93 -4.03 -13.67
N ALA A 45 -9.21 -4.79 -12.83
CA ALA A 45 -9.54 -4.98 -11.43
C ALA A 45 -9.29 -3.71 -10.61
N PRO A 46 -10.24 -3.30 -9.75
CA PRO A 46 -10.02 -2.19 -8.84
C PRO A 46 -8.94 -2.53 -7.80
N VAL A 47 -8.18 -1.53 -7.37
CA VAL A 47 -7.22 -1.66 -6.27
C VAL A 47 -7.99 -1.82 -4.96
N LEU A 48 -8.21 -3.06 -4.55
CA LEU A 48 -8.88 -3.40 -3.29
C LEU A 48 -7.85 -3.98 -2.32
N VAL A 49 -7.61 -3.25 -1.23
CA VAL A 49 -6.73 -3.71 -0.15
C VAL A 49 -7.51 -4.55 0.86
N PRO A 50 -6.90 -5.60 1.45
CA PRO A 50 -7.55 -6.41 2.48
C PRO A 50 -7.95 -5.55 3.69
N ARG A 51 -9.23 -5.59 4.03
CA ARG A 51 -9.81 -4.76 5.10
C ARG A 51 -9.66 -5.46 6.46
N TYR A 52 -9.18 -4.71 7.46
CA TYR A 52 -9.14 -5.17 8.86
C TYR A 52 -10.40 -4.79 9.65
N GLU A 53 -11.09 -3.70 9.27
CA GLU A 53 -12.32 -3.20 9.92
C GLU A 53 -13.46 -3.07 8.89
N LYS A 54 -14.69 -3.37 9.30
CA LYS A 54 -15.89 -3.41 8.43
C LYS A 54 -17.07 -2.57 8.95
N ASN A 55 -16.95 -1.99 10.15
CA ASN A 55 -18.02 -1.19 10.75
C ASN A 55 -18.06 0.24 10.19
N ILE A 56 -16.89 0.86 9.93
CA ILE A 56 -16.78 2.26 9.49
C ILE A 56 -16.58 2.36 7.98
N THR A 57 -15.64 1.58 7.44
CA THR A 57 -15.18 1.55 6.05
C THR A 57 -16.22 1.01 5.07
N TYR A 58 -16.21 1.49 3.82
CA TYR A 58 -17.17 1.06 2.80
C TYR A 58 -16.78 -0.28 2.15
N PRO A 59 -17.78 -1.05 1.68
CA PRO A 59 -19.16 -1.09 2.17
C PRO A 59 -19.21 -1.73 3.57
N ASN A 60 -19.91 -1.07 4.49
CA ASN A 60 -20.38 -1.59 5.76
C ASN A 60 -21.84 -2.07 5.66
N GLN A 61 -22.40 -2.63 6.75
CA GLN A 61 -23.78 -3.16 6.77
C GLN A 61 -24.85 -2.13 6.37
N SER A 62 -24.59 -0.85 6.61
CA SER A 62 -25.51 0.26 6.30
C SER A 62 -25.20 0.93 4.96
N THR A 63 -24.26 0.40 4.15
CA THR A 63 -23.84 1.04 2.91
C THR A 63 -24.86 0.80 1.79
N PRO A 64 -25.52 1.85 1.28
CA PRO A 64 -26.43 1.72 0.16
C PRO A 64 -25.71 1.29 -1.13
N GLU A 65 -26.43 0.64 -2.05
CA GLU A 65 -25.91 0.17 -3.35
C GLU A 65 -25.10 1.24 -4.10
N TRP A 66 -25.62 2.48 -4.19
CA TRP A 66 -24.95 3.58 -4.89
C TRP A 66 -23.63 4.02 -4.26
N LYS A 67 -23.39 3.68 -2.99
CA LYS A 67 -22.17 4.02 -2.24
C LYS A 67 -21.15 2.89 -2.23
N LYS A 68 -21.47 1.69 -2.74
CA LYS A 68 -20.51 0.57 -2.83
C LYS A 68 -19.25 0.92 -3.63
N LYS A 69 -19.38 1.77 -4.66
CA LYS A 69 -18.23 2.26 -5.45
C LYS A 69 -17.25 3.11 -4.64
N ALA A 70 -17.64 3.62 -3.46
CA ALA A 70 -16.74 4.36 -2.57
C ALA A 70 -15.58 3.49 -2.05
N GLU A 71 -15.76 2.17 -1.97
CA GLU A 71 -14.68 1.23 -1.58
C GLU A 71 -13.48 1.31 -2.52
N ILE A 72 -13.70 1.56 -3.81
CA ILE A 72 -12.62 1.68 -4.79
C ILE A 72 -11.78 2.92 -4.50
N PHE A 73 -12.42 4.03 -4.13
CA PHE A 73 -11.74 5.26 -3.75
C PHE A 73 -11.00 5.11 -2.41
N GLU A 74 -11.59 4.41 -1.45
CA GLU A 74 -10.90 4.08 -0.20
C GLU A 74 -9.69 3.19 -0.45
N GLY A 75 -9.82 2.14 -1.26
CA GLY A 75 -8.71 1.27 -1.64
C GLY A 75 -7.56 2.04 -2.29
N LEU A 76 -7.87 3.01 -3.14
CA LEU A 76 -6.89 3.91 -3.75
C LEU A 76 -6.28 4.92 -2.75
N ALA A 77 -6.99 5.36 -1.72
CA ALA A 77 -6.44 6.22 -0.70
C ALA A 77 -5.52 5.46 0.28
N TYR A 78 -5.90 4.24 0.65
CA TYR A 78 -5.11 3.36 1.52
C TYR A 78 -3.87 2.77 0.84
N PHE A 79 -3.78 2.83 -0.49
CA PHE A 79 -2.60 2.48 -1.28
C PHE A 79 -1.30 3.14 -0.77
N VAL A 80 -1.38 4.37 -0.24
CA VAL A 80 -0.21 5.14 0.22
C VAL A 80 0.21 4.78 1.66
N LEU A 81 -0.65 4.06 2.41
CA LEU A 81 -0.47 3.79 3.84
C LEU A 81 0.01 2.36 4.17
N LEU A 82 0.21 1.50 3.15
CA LEU A 82 0.74 0.14 3.28
C LEU A 82 2.24 0.08 2.94
#